data_AF-A0A6A4F9M0-F1
#
_entry.id   AF-A0A6A4F9M0-F1
#
_cell.length_a   1.000
_cell.length_b   1.000
_cell.length_c   1.000
_cell.angle_alpha   90.00
_cell.angle_beta   90.00
_cell.angle_gamma   90.00
#
_symmetry.space_group_name_H-M   'P 1'
#
loop_
_entity.id
_entity.type
_entity.pdbx_description
1 polymer ?
#
loop_
_entity_poly.entity_id
_entity_poly.type
_entity_poly.pdbx_seq_one_letter_code
_entity_poly.pdbx_strand_id
1 'polypeptide(L)'
;MMQDVLTWKASSTSESIISYHKERDTASAAGTCFMDAFRSALYYLGQPNLVTMEMWDAFEDTRPPEIQNGVTREDVTAFFNLLQRQSVPLDYDRLVVNLHSSSSANIETLHDLCKTLDAGAYLVSAGEDGIGHCFVVISHGPGKRLIALDSFDSKRDPPMVVIPLRYQQWIKHVKWICCVTLKPGYQCRHGKRKSKTQRKREKRLKEQQQQ
;
A
#
# COMPACT_ATOMS: atom_id res chain seq x y z
N MET A 1 3.44 -11.52 -17.48
CA MET A 1 3.04 -10.27 -16.77
C MET A 1 1.58 -10.21 -16.35
N MET A 2 0.63 -10.88 -17.02
CA MET A 2 -0.77 -10.99 -16.54
C MET A 2 -1.12 -12.39 -16.02
N GLN A 3 -0.32 -13.39 -16.39
CA GLN A 3 -0.56 -14.79 -16.05
C GLN A 3 -0.47 -15.04 -14.55
N ASP A 4 0.57 -14.58 -13.87
CA ASP A 4 0.86 -15.03 -12.50
C ASP A 4 -0.20 -14.59 -11.47
N VAL A 5 -0.72 -13.35 -11.58
CA VAL A 5 -1.80 -12.86 -10.70
C VAL A 5 -3.13 -13.55 -10.99
N LEU A 6 -3.47 -13.77 -12.26
CA LEU A 6 -4.71 -14.42 -12.66
C LEU A 6 -4.67 -15.93 -12.39
N THR A 7 -3.52 -16.57 -12.57
CA THR A 7 -3.26 -17.98 -12.29
C THR A 7 -3.28 -18.24 -10.78
N TRP A 8 -2.74 -17.31 -9.97
CA TRP A 8 -2.86 -17.39 -8.51
C TRP A 8 -4.29 -17.18 -7.99
N LYS A 9 -5.03 -16.19 -8.51
CA LYS A 9 -6.46 -15.99 -8.17
C LYS A 9 -7.34 -17.24 -8.41
N ALA A 10 -6.82 -18.24 -9.14
CA ALA A 10 -7.50 -19.51 -9.42
C ALA A 10 -7.07 -20.70 -8.53
N SER A 11 -6.04 -20.55 -7.67
CA SER A 11 -5.53 -21.64 -6.82
C SER A 11 -6.06 -21.53 -5.38
N SER A 12 -7.23 -22.12 -5.12
CA SER A 12 -7.86 -22.17 -3.79
C SER A 12 -7.25 -23.24 -2.89
N THR A 13 -6.75 -22.85 -1.73
CA THR A 13 -6.32 -23.68 -0.59
C THR A 13 -7.01 -23.14 0.69
N SER A 14 -6.66 -23.60 1.90
CA SER A 14 -7.29 -23.08 3.13
C SER A 14 -6.33 -23.03 4.30
N GLU A 15 -5.88 -21.83 4.69
CA GLU A 15 -5.07 -21.62 5.91
C GLU A 15 -5.70 -20.60 6.89
N SER A 16 -5.22 -20.59 8.15
CA SER A 16 -5.89 -19.94 9.31
C SER A 16 -5.58 -18.45 9.55
N ILE A 17 -6.59 -17.69 10.01
CA ILE A 17 -6.64 -16.21 10.14
C ILE A 17 -5.46 -15.57 10.91
N ILE A 18 -4.91 -16.22 11.95
CA ILE A 18 -3.86 -15.62 12.82
C ILE A 18 -2.49 -15.57 12.11
N SER A 19 -2.27 -16.43 11.12
CA SER A 19 -1.07 -16.44 10.28
C SER A 19 -0.94 -15.17 9.42
N TYR A 20 -2.07 -14.70 8.87
CA TYR A 20 -2.12 -13.67 7.82
C TYR A 20 -1.61 -12.29 8.23
N HIS A 21 -1.69 -11.91 9.51
CA HIS A 21 -1.19 -10.60 9.95
C HIS A 21 0.35 -10.49 9.87
N LYS A 22 1.06 -11.62 9.80
CA LYS A 22 2.52 -11.67 9.63
C LYS A 22 2.94 -11.94 8.18
N GLU A 23 2.00 -12.26 7.30
CA GLU A 23 2.27 -12.61 5.92
C GLU A 23 2.51 -11.37 5.08
N ARG A 24 3.54 -11.45 4.23
CA ARG A 24 3.90 -10.40 3.27
C ARG A 24 2.87 -10.30 2.16
N ASP A 25 2.72 -9.12 1.59
CA ASP A 25 1.92 -8.92 0.38
C ASP A 25 2.82 -9.18 -0.84
N THR A 26 2.63 -10.34 -1.46
CA THR A 26 3.56 -10.98 -2.42
C THR A 26 2.96 -11.21 -3.81
N ALA A 27 1.66 -10.95 -4.01
CA ALA A 27 0.93 -11.40 -5.21
C ALA A 27 1.42 -10.82 -6.55
N SER A 28 2.20 -9.74 -6.54
CA SER A 28 2.88 -9.25 -7.74
C SER A 28 4.18 -10.02 -7.99
N ALA A 29 4.46 -10.38 -9.25
CA ALA A 29 5.70 -11.09 -9.64
C ALA A 29 7.02 -10.40 -9.19
N ALA A 30 6.98 -9.12 -8.84
CA ALA A 30 8.12 -8.35 -8.33
C ALA A 30 7.97 -7.89 -6.86
N GLY A 31 6.96 -8.37 -6.12
CA GLY A 31 6.67 -7.89 -4.75
C GLY A 31 6.18 -6.43 -4.63
N THR A 32 5.96 -5.75 -5.76
CA THR A 32 5.60 -4.32 -5.86
C THR A 32 4.11 -3.99 -5.63
N CYS A 33 3.24 -4.95 -5.31
CA CYS A 33 1.79 -4.73 -5.24
C CYS A 33 1.40 -3.54 -4.35
N PHE A 34 2.13 -3.29 -3.26
CA PHE A 34 1.94 -2.11 -2.42
C PHE A 34 2.19 -0.80 -3.16
N MET A 35 3.32 -0.69 -3.86
CA MET A 35 3.65 0.52 -4.61
C MET A 35 2.72 0.73 -5.79
N ASP A 36 2.33 -0.34 -6.47
CA ASP A 36 1.35 -0.30 -7.56
C ASP A 36 0.00 0.22 -7.08
N ALA A 37 -0.48 -0.26 -5.94
CA ALA A 37 -1.69 0.23 -5.30
C ALA A 37 -1.53 1.68 -4.83
N PHE A 38 -0.43 2.03 -4.18
CA PHE A 38 -0.21 3.38 -3.68
C PHE A 38 -0.14 4.41 -4.82
N ARG A 39 0.54 4.08 -5.93
CA ARG A 39 0.55 4.88 -7.16
C ARG A 39 -0.84 5.00 -7.78
N SER A 40 -1.66 3.94 -7.75
CA SER A 40 -3.06 4.00 -8.19
C SER A 40 -3.89 4.98 -7.36
N ALA A 41 -3.70 5.01 -6.04
CA ALA A 41 -4.37 5.99 -5.17
C ALA A 41 -3.93 7.42 -5.49
N LEU A 42 -2.62 7.64 -5.68
CA LEU A 42 -2.07 8.95 -6.02
C LEU A 42 -2.52 9.44 -7.40
N TYR A 43 -2.64 8.54 -8.38
CA TYR A 43 -3.23 8.85 -9.69
C TYR A 43 -4.68 9.31 -9.54
N TYR A 44 -5.49 8.58 -8.77
CA TYR A 44 -6.89 8.96 -8.51
C TYR A 44 -7.00 10.34 -7.82
N LEU A 45 -6.06 10.65 -6.93
CA LEU A 45 -5.99 11.95 -6.26
C LEU A 45 -5.41 13.09 -7.14
N GLY A 46 -5.09 12.81 -8.41
CA GLY A 46 -4.55 13.78 -9.35
C GLY A 46 -3.09 14.17 -9.09
N GLN A 47 -2.34 13.34 -8.35
CA GLN A 47 -0.94 13.58 -7.98
C GLN A 47 -0.06 12.33 -8.25
N PRO A 48 -0.03 11.78 -9.47
CA PRO A 48 0.60 10.49 -9.77
C PRO A 48 2.12 10.44 -9.52
N ASN A 49 2.79 11.59 -9.51
CA ASN A 49 4.24 11.71 -9.31
C ASN A 49 4.62 12.14 -7.89
N LEU A 50 3.66 12.16 -6.96
CA LEU A 50 3.92 12.62 -5.59
C LEU A 50 4.88 11.70 -4.82
N VAL A 51 4.79 10.40 -5.11
CA VAL A 51 5.70 9.38 -4.61
C VAL A 51 6.12 8.52 -5.79
N THR A 52 7.42 8.46 -6.05
CA THR A 52 7.99 7.79 -7.22
C THR A 52 8.54 6.40 -6.87
N MET A 53 8.80 5.58 -7.88
CA MET A 53 9.52 4.32 -7.69
C MET A 53 10.93 4.56 -7.15
N GLU A 54 11.62 5.61 -7.59
CA GLU A 54 12.96 5.95 -7.06
C GLU A 54 12.96 6.18 -5.53
N MET A 55 11.90 6.78 -4.99
CA MET A 55 11.76 6.96 -3.54
C MET A 55 11.55 5.63 -2.81
N TRP A 56 10.88 4.68 -3.47
CA TRP A 56 10.66 3.32 -2.97
C TRP A 56 11.94 2.49 -3.07
N ASP A 57 12.61 2.48 -4.22
CA ASP A 57 13.87 1.76 -4.45
C ASP A 57 14.93 2.21 -3.42
N ALA A 58 15.05 3.52 -3.18
CA ALA A 58 15.94 4.08 -2.16
C ALA A 58 15.54 3.69 -0.73
N PHE A 59 14.27 3.39 -0.47
CA PHE A 59 13.80 2.85 0.80
C PHE A 59 14.12 1.36 0.92
N GLU A 60 13.84 0.55 -0.11
CA GLU A 60 14.14 -0.88 -0.17
C GLU A 60 15.62 -1.17 0.03
N ASP A 61 16.51 -0.35 -0.55
CA ASP A 61 17.96 -0.43 -0.36
C ASP A 61 18.42 -0.32 1.11
N THR A 62 17.55 0.18 1.98
CA THR A 62 17.85 0.31 3.42
C THR A 62 17.29 -0.83 4.27
N ARG A 63 16.62 -1.79 3.65
CA ARG A 63 15.88 -2.87 4.31
C ARG A 63 16.56 -4.22 4.13
N PRO A 64 16.23 -5.18 5.00
CA PRO A 64 16.58 -6.58 4.77
C PRO A 64 16.05 -7.07 3.41
N PRO A 65 16.76 -7.97 2.70
CA PRO A 65 16.40 -8.44 1.36
C PRO A 65 14.97 -9.00 1.23
N GLU A 66 14.40 -9.45 2.35
CA GLU A 66 13.05 -10.03 2.41
C GLU A 66 11.95 -9.06 1.96
N ILE A 67 12.20 -7.74 1.94
CA ILE A 67 11.23 -6.76 1.41
C ILE A 67 10.96 -6.96 -0.08
N GLN A 68 11.94 -7.48 -0.84
CA GLN A 68 11.79 -7.77 -2.26
C GLN A 68 10.80 -8.91 -2.51
N ASN A 69 10.53 -9.73 -1.49
CA ASN A 69 9.55 -10.78 -1.53
C ASN A 69 8.15 -10.30 -1.10
N GLY A 70 7.93 -8.98 -1.03
CA GLY A 70 6.67 -8.37 -0.60
C GLY A 70 6.78 -7.66 0.75
N VAL A 71 5.76 -6.85 1.06
CA VAL A 71 5.79 -5.93 2.22
C VAL A 71 4.94 -6.43 3.39
N THR A 72 5.38 -6.17 4.62
CA THR A 72 4.50 -6.28 5.80
C THR A 72 3.84 -4.94 6.14
N ARG A 73 2.90 -4.93 7.09
CA ARG A 73 2.32 -3.67 7.59
C ARG A 73 3.37 -2.78 8.25
N GLU A 74 4.38 -3.36 8.89
CA GLU A 74 5.50 -2.63 9.48
C GLU A 74 6.36 -1.96 8.41
N ASP A 75 6.63 -2.64 7.30
CA ASP A 75 7.37 -2.08 6.15
C ASP A 75 6.60 -0.88 5.57
N VAL A 76 5.29 -1.03 5.34
CA VAL A 76 4.40 0.04 4.87
C VAL A 76 4.41 1.23 5.83
N THR A 77 4.26 0.98 7.13
CA THR A 77 4.29 2.02 8.17
C THR A 77 5.64 2.73 8.20
N ALA A 78 6.74 1.99 8.05
CA ALA A 78 8.08 2.56 8.02
C ALA A 78 8.31 3.42 6.78
N PHE A 79 7.74 3.05 5.63
CA PHE A 79 7.75 3.87 4.42
C PHE A 79 6.94 5.15 4.60
N PHE A 80 5.72 5.08 5.14
CA PHE A 80 4.93 6.28 5.47
C PHE A 80 5.66 7.22 6.43
N ASN A 81 6.35 6.68 7.42
CA ASN A 81 7.20 7.48 8.31
C ASN A 81 8.37 8.15 7.58
N LEU A 82 8.94 7.52 6.54
CA LEU A 82 9.95 8.15 5.69
C LEU A 82 9.35 9.32 4.91
N LEU A 83 8.22 9.11 4.24
CA LEU A 83 7.50 10.16 3.49
C LEU A 83 7.13 11.33 4.40
N GLN A 84 6.67 11.04 5.62
CA GLN A 84 6.34 12.05 6.62
C GLN A 84 7.54 12.93 6.96
N ARG A 85 8.72 12.33 7.13
CA ARG A 85 9.97 13.07 7.42
C ARG A 85 10.46 13.89 6.23
N GLN A 86 10.13 13.47 5.02
CA GLN A 86 10.38 14.21 3.79
C GLN A 86 9.33 15.30 3.53
N SER A 87 8.33 15.44 4.42
CA SER A 87 7.23 16.40 4.29
C SER A 87 6.43 16.20 2.99
N VAL A 88 6.31 14.97 2.50
CA VAL A 88 5.40 14.66 1.39
C VAL A 88 3.97 15.02 1.84
N PRO A 89 3.19 15.80 1.06
CA PRO A 89 1.93 16.41 1.47
C PRO A 89 0.75 15.42 1.52
N LEU A 90 0.85 14.43 2.40
CA LEU A 90 -0.17 13.44 2.71
C LEU A 90 -0.71 13.66 4.14
N ASP A 91 -1.95 13.24 4.36
CA ASP A 91 -2.52 13.25 5.71
C ASP A 91 -2.11 12.01 6.51
N TYR A 92 -0.94 12.08 7.14
CA TYR A 92 -0.42 10.97 7.93
C TYR A 92 -1.31 10.59 9.11
N ASP A 93 -2.09 11.53 9.66
CA ASP A 93 -3.04 11.24 10.74
C ASP A 93 -4.13 10.25 10.26
N ARG A 94 -4.48 10.26 8.97
CA ARG A 94 -5.41 9.29 8.35
C ARG A 94 -4.72 8.05 7.80
N LEU A 95 -3.50 8.20 7.31
CA LEU A 95 -2.74 7.14 6.63
C LEU A 95 -2.27 6.03 7.60
N VAL A 96 -1.95 6.40 8.84
CA VAL A 96 -1.48 5.43 9.85
C VAL A 96 -2.63 4.70 10.56
N VAL A 97 -3.84 5.28 10.54
CA VAL A 97 -5.02 4.69 11.16
C VAL A 97 -5.45 3.48 10.35
N ASN A 98 -5.44 2.30 10.99
CA ASN A 98 -6.07 1.12 10.45
C ASN A 98 -7.58 1.24 10.70
N LEU A 99 -8.35 1.37 9.62
CA LEU A 99 -9.81 1.43 9.68
C LEU A 99 -10.44 0.03 9.85
N HIS A 100 -9.60 -1.01 9.79
CA HIS A 100 -10.02 -2.38 10.02
C HIS A 100 -10.09 -2.67 11.53
N SER A 101 -11.28 -3.03 12.00
CA SER A 101 -11.48 -3.56 13.36
C SER A 101 -11.59 -5.09 13.30
N SER A 102 -10.45 -5.79 13.31
CA SER A 102 -10.24 -7.19 13.74
C SER A 102 -11.17 -8.33 13.27
N SER A 103 -12.11 -8.15 12.33
CA SER A 103 -12.98 -9.25 11.87
C SER A 103 -13.52 -9.05 10.45
N SER A 104 -12.67 -9.12 9.42
CA SER A 104 -13.15 -9.13 8.02
C SER A 104 -12.55 -10.31 7.30
N ALA A 105 -13.35 -11.37 7.22
CA ALA A 105 -12.98 -12.69 6.74
C ALA A 105 -13.43 -12.95 5.30
N ASN A 106 -13.82 -11.91 4.53
CA ASN A 106 -14.13 -12.03 3.10
C ASN A 106 -14.44 -10.68 2.41
N ILE A 107 -14.73 -10.75 1.11
CA ILE A 107 -15.20 -9.64 0.29
C ILE A 107 -16.50 -8.96 0.78
N GLU A 108 -17.46 -9.70 1.35
CA GLU A 108 -18.74 -9.11 1.79
C GLU A 108 -18.53 -8.14 2.96
N THR A 109 -17.77 -8.58 3.96
CA THR A 109 -17.42 -7.75 5.12
C THR A 109 -16.59 -6.53 4.73
N LEU A 110 -15.65 -6.69 3.79
CA LEU A 110 -14.90 -5.55 3.23
C LEU A 110 -15.83 -4.56 2.52
N HIS A 111 -16.76 -5.07 1.71
CA HIS A 111 -17.68 -4.25 0.94
C HIS A 111 -18.63 -3.47 1.86
N ASP A 112 -19.15 -4.10 2.91
CA ASP A 112 -20.03 -3.43 3.87
C ASP A 112 -19.29 -2.41 4.74
N LEU A 113 -18.04 -2.69 5.12
CA LEU A 113 -17.17 -1.67 5.72
C LEU A 113 -17.02 -0.48 4.77
N CYS A 114 -16.63 -0.72 3.52
CA CYS A 114 -16.35 0.35 2.56
C CYS A 114 -17.57 1.20 2.21
N LYS A 115 -18.79 0.63 2.32
CA LYS A 115 -20.05 1.37 2.12
C LYS A 115 -20.31 2.45 3.16
N THR A 116 -19.72 2.35 4.35
CA THR A 116 -19.89 3.35 5.42
C THR A 116 -18.82 4.43 5.39
N LEU A 117 -17.76 4.22 4.61
CA LEU A 117 -16.65 5.15 4.49
C LEU A 117 -17.04 6.39 3.69
N ASP A 118 -16.47 7.52 4.11
CA ASP A 118 -16.50 8.77 3.35
C ASP A 118 -15.94 8.61 1.94
N ALA A 119 -16.16 9.61 1.09
CA ALA A 119 -15.55 9.62 -0.22
C ALA A 119 -14.02 9.70 -0.11
N GLY A 120 -13.31 8.85 -0.85
CA GLY A 120 -11.86 8.80 -0.79
C GLY A 120 -11.23 7.56 -1.43
N ALA A 121 -9.90 7.57 -1.45
CA ALA A 121 -9.08 6.44 -1.85
C ALA A 121 -8.59 5.68 -0.61
N TYR A 122 -8.85 4.38 -0.56
CA TYR A 122 -8.52 3.53 0.56
C TYR A 122 -7.56 2.45 0.10
N LEU A 123 -6.35 2.46 0.64
CA LEU A 123 -5.36 1.42 0.40
C LEU A 123 -5.72 0.21 1.27
N VAL A 124 -5.85 -0.95 0.64
CA VAL A 124 -6.28 -2.20 1.27
C VAL A 124 -5.21 -3.25 1.03
N SER A 125 -4.87 -3.97 2.09
CA SER A 125 -4.15 -5.24 2.01
C SER A 125 -5.12 -6.37 2.35
N ALA A 126 -5.21 -7.34 1.46
CA ALA A 126 -6.04 -8.53 1.63
C ALA A 126 -5.33 -9.76 1.07
N GLY A 127 -5.75 -10.94 1.48
CA GLY A 127 -5.12 -12.18 1.08
C GLY A 127 -6.05 -13.38 1.06
N GLU A 128 -5.54 -14.45 0.48
CA GLU A 128 -6.06 -15.82 0.50
C GLU A 128 -4.84 -16.75 0.54
N ASP A 129 -4.89 -17.76 1.40
CA ASP A 129 -3.92 -18.87 1.48
C ASP A 129 -2.44 -18.48 1.48
N GLY A 130 -2.02 -17.69 2.48
CA GLY A 130 -0.62 -17.32 2.60
C GLY A 130 -0.17 -16.18 1.68
N ILE A 131 -1.00 -15.74 0.73
CA ILE A 131 -0.63 -14.75 -0.28
C ILE A 131 -1.44 -13.47 -0.07
N GLY A 132 -0.71 -12.39 0.25
CA GLY A 132 -1.25 -11.06 0.36
C GLY A 132 -1.13 -10.24 -0.92
N HIS A 133 -2.06 -9.32 -1.12
CA HIS A 133 -2.08 -8.38 -2.22
C HIS A 133 -2.59 -7.02 -1.75
N CYS A 134 -1.94 -5.97 -2.24
CA CYS A 134 -2.36 -4.59 -2.02
C CYS A 134 -3.12 -4.07 -3.24
N PHE A 135 -4.24 -3.37 -3.00
CA PHE A 135 -5.03 -2.68 -4.02
C PHE A 135 -5.73 -1.47 -3.41
N VAL A 136 -6.41 -0.66 -4.23
CA VAL A 136 -7.15 0.52 -3.73
C VAL A 136 -8.63 0.31 -3.90
N VAL A 137 -9.41 0.69 -2.90
CA VAL A 137 -10.86 0.88 -2.99
C VAL A 137 -11.15 2.36 -3.09
N ILE A 138 -11.92 2.75 -4.10
CA ILE A 138 -12.50 4.09 -4.19
C ILE A 138 -13.92 4.04 -3.65
N SER A 139 -14.16 4.77 -2.57
CA SER A 139 -15.50 5.11 -2.11
C SER A 139 -15.90 6.46 -2.71
N HIS A 140 -17.11 6.50 -3.29
CA HIS A 140 -17.75 7.75 -3.71
C HIS A 140 -18.64 8.34 -2.59
N GLY A 141 -18.49 7.83 -1.36
CA GLY A 141 -19.27 8.20 -0.20
C GLY A 141 -20.30 7.15 0.21
N PRO A 142 -20.98 7.35 1.35
CA PRO A 142 -21.84 6.33 1.94
C PRO A 142 -22.94 5.84 1.01
N GLY A 143 -23.08 4.51 0.91
CA GLY A 143 -24.09 3.85 0.06
C GLY A 143 -23.89 4.00 -1.45
N LYS A 144 -22.77 4.59 -1.91
CA LYS A 144 -22.46 4.73 -3.34
C LYS A 144 -21.70 3.51 -3.87
N ARG A 145 -21.49 3.50 -5.19
CA ARG A 145 -20.74 2.44 -5.87
C ARG A 145 -19.28 2.43 -5.39
N LEU A 146 -18.80 1.23 -5.08
CA LEU A 146 -17.40 0.94 -4.73
C LEU A 146 -16.69 0.33 -5.93
N ILE A 147 -15.52 0.88 -6.27
CA ILE A 147 -14.64 0.33 -7.30
C ILE A 147 -13.28 0.00 -6.68
N ALA A 148 -12.65 -1.05 -7.18
CA ALA A 148 -11.28 -1.41 -6.88
C ALA A 148 -10.37 -0.99 -8.04
N LEU A 149 -9.22 -0.44 -7.70
CA LEU A 149 -8.10 -0.17 -8.59
C LEU A 149 -7.03 -1.22 -8.30
N ASP A 150 -6.72 -2.03 -9.29
CA ASP A 150 -5.84 -3.20 -9.17
C ASP A 150 -4.89 -3.26 -10.39
N SER A 151 -3.82 -4.04 -10.30
CA SER A 151 -2.97 -4.41 -11.44
C SER A 151 -2.44 -3.19 -12.21
N PHE A 152 -1.64 -2.35 -11.54
CA PHE A 152 -1.05 -1.16 -12.13
C PHE A 152 -0.14 -1.52 -13.32
N ASP A 153 -0.29 -0.79 -14.42
CA ASP A 153 0.51 -0.90 -15.62
C ASP A 153 0.65 0.49 -16.24
N SER A 154 1.86 1.06 -16.12
CA SER A 154 2.18 2.39 -16.64
C SER A 154 1.98 2.57 -18.16
N LYS A 155 1.79 1.47 -18.91
CA LYS A 155 1.53 1.51 -20.35
C LYS A 155 0.03 1.65 -20.70
N ARG A 156 -0.86 1.58 -19.70
CA ARG A 156 -2.31 1.71 -19.88
C ARG A 156 -2.81 3.11 -19.51
N ASP A 157 -3.99 3.44 -20.01
CA ASP A 157 -4.76 4.61 -19.57
C ASP A 157 -6.23 4.21 -19.31
N PRO A 158 -6.73 4.28 -18.06
CA PRO A 158 -5.98 4.59 -16.85
C PRO A 158 -4.91 3.51 -16.56
N PRO A 159 -3.83 3.83 -15.82
CA PRO A 159 -2.70 2.93 -15.60
C PRO A 159 -2.99 1.80 -14.63
N MET A 160 -4.25 1.41 -14.45
CA MET A 160 -4.69 0.34 -13.56
C MET A 160 -6.00 -0.26 -14.06
N VAL A 161 -6.25 -1.51 -13.68
CA VAL A 161 -7.53 -2.17 -13.90
C VAL A 161 -8.55 -1.62 -12.91
N VAL A 162 -9.66 -1.11 -13.46
CA VAL A 162 -10.79 -0.61 -12.67
C VAL A 162 -11.92 -1.63 -12.71
N ILE A 163 -12.27 -2.19 -11.57
CA ILE A 163 -13.34 -3.21 -11.46
C ILE A 163 -14.26 -2.93 -10.28
N PRO A 164 -15.53 -3.34 -10.32
CA PRO A 164 -16.39 -3.31 -9.13
C PRO A 164 -15.76 -4.09 -7.97
N LEU A 165 -15.78 -3.53 -6.76
CA LEU A 165 -15.15 -4.17 -5.59
C LEU A 165 -15.65 -5.61 -5.38
N ARG A 166 -16.95 -5.84 -5.54
CA ARG A 166 -17.60 -7.17 -5.41
C ARG A 166 -17.04 -8.27 -6.32
N TYR A 167 -16.26 -7.93 -7.37
CA TYR A 167 -15.63 -8.90 -8.26
C TYR A 167 -14.27 -9.41 -7.74
N GLN A 168 -13.77 -8.84 -6.64
CA GLN A 168 -12.58 -9.36 -5.95
C GLN A 168 -12.94 -10.55 -5.03
N GLN A 169 -13.53 -11.60 -5.61
CA GLN A 169 -14.03 -12.78 -4.87
C GLN A 169 -12.93 -13.65 -4.25
N TRP A 170 -11.67 -13.47 -4.68
CA TRP A 170 -10.49 -14.09 -4.09
C TRP A 170 -10.20 -13.58 -2.67
N ILE A 171 -10.80 -12.47 -2.23
CA ILE A 171 -10.53 -11.93 -0.90
C ILE A 171 -11.15 -12.84 0.18
N LYS A 172 -10.28 -13.56 0.90
CA LYS A 172 -10.64 -14.34 2.10
C LYS A 172 -10.30 -13.61 3.38
N HIS A 173 -9.29 -12.76 3.42
CA HIS A 173 -8.95 -12.03 4.65
C HIS A 173 -8.50 -10.62 4.32
N VAL A 174 -9.02 -9.63 5.04
CA VAL A 174 -8.48 -8.26 4.98
C VAL A 174 -7.51 -8.07 6.12
N LYS A 175 -6.26 -7.72 5.81
CA LYS A 175 -5.20 -7.51 6.80
C LYS A 175 -5.27 -6.11 7.40
N TRP A 176 -5.45 -5.09 6.55
CA TRP A 176 -5.57 -3.70 6.97
C TRP A 176 -6.17 -2.83 5.85
N ILE A 177 -6.75 -1.69 6.26
CA ILE A 177 -7.24 -0.64 5.36
C ILE A 177 -6.85 0.73 5.93
N CYS A 178 -6.35 1.62 5.09
CA CYS A 178 -6.06 3.02 5.48
C CYS A 178 -6.45 4.00 4.38
N CYS A 179 -6.79 5.23 4.78
CA CYS A 179 -7.18 6.27 3.82
C CYS A 179 -5.96 7.02 3.30
N VAL A 180 -5.84 7.12 1.98
CA VAL A 180 -4.84 7.98 1.32
C VAL A 180 -5.51 9.32 1.01
N THR A 181 -4.97 10.40 1.58
CA THR A 181 -5.51 11.75 1.41
C THR A 181 -4.37 12.74 1.27
N LEU A 182 -4.53 13.71 0.39
CA LEU A 182 -3.58 14.83 0.26
C LEU A 182 -3.78 15.82 1.41
N LYS A 183 -2.68 16.38 1.90
CA LYS A 183 -2.69 17.48 2.87
C LYS A 183 -1.74 18.57 2.38
N PRO A 184 -2.19 19.43 1.44
CA PRO A 184 -1.39 20.54 0.95
C PRO A 184 -0.87 21.40 2.10
N GLY A 185 0.41 21.76 2.05
CA GLY A 185 1.05 22.53 3.12
C GLY A 185 1.36 21.72 4.39
N TYR A 186 1.28 20.38 4.36
CA TYR A 186 1.71 19.55 5.48
C TYR A 186 3.13 19.89 5.92
N GLN A 187 3.30 20.18 7.21
CA GLN A 187 4.60 20.34 7.85
C GLN A 187 4.80 19.22 8.86
N CYS A 188 5.91 18.49 8.71
CA CYS A 188 6.26 17.42 9.63
C CYS A 188 6.42 17.95 11.06
N ARG A 189 5.57 17.48 11.99
CA ARG A 189 5.64 17.85 13.43
C ARG A 189 6.97 17.41 14.06
N HIS A 190 7.55 16.34 13.54
CA HIS A 190 8.88 15.88 13.91
C HIS A 190 9.89 16.45 12.90
N GLY A 191 10.20 17.75 13.00
CA GLY A 191 11.14 18.42 12.09
C GLY A 191 12.41 17.59 11.83
N LYS A 192 13.01 17.69 10.63
CA LYS A 192 14.06 16.84 9.99
C LYS A 192 15.10 16.16 10.92
N ARG A 193 14.67 15.33 11.86
CA ARG A 193 15.55 14.65 12.81
C ARG A 193 16.03 13.38 12.12
N LYS A 194 17.20 13.51 11.48
CA LYS A 194 17.90 12.40 10.84
C LYS A 194 18.00 11.22 11.81
N SER A 195 17.65 10.02 11.37
CA SER A 195 17.84 8.81 12.16
C SER A 195 19.32 8.57 12.44
N LYS A 196 19.65 7.78 13.48
CA LYS A 196 21.06 7.41 13.76
C LYS A 196 21.73 6.79 12.52
N THR A 197 21.00 5.95 11.79
CA THR A 197 21.48 5.29 10.56
C THR A 197 21.73 6.30 9.45
N GLN A 198 20.82 7.24 9.20
CA GLN A 198 21.00 8.30 8.19
C GLN A 198 22.20 9.19 8.51
N ARG A 199 22.38 9.58 9.78
CA ARG A 199 23.55 10.35 10.23
C ARG A 199 24.85 9.59 10.00
N LYS A 200 24.85 8.27 10.25
CA LYS A 200 26.03 7.41 10.04
C LYS A 200 26.36 7.22 8.55
N ARG A 201 25.36 7.08 7.69
CA ARG A 201 25.53 6.96 6.22
C ARG A 201 26.06 8.26 5.60
N GLU A 202 25.50 9.41 5.96
CA GLU A 202 26.01 10.71 5.50
C GLU A 202 27.43 11.00 5.98
N LYS A 203 27.76 10.61 7.22
CA LYS A 203 29.12 10.74 7.74
C LYS A 203 30.12 9.95 6.88
N ARG A 204 29.79 8.69 6.55
CA ARG A 204 30.62 7.85 5.67
C ARG A 204 30.76 8.42 4.26
N LEU A 205 29.68 8.93 3.68
CA LEU A 205 29.70 9.57 2.36
C LEU A 205 30.56 10.83 2.33
N LYS A 206 30.51 11.66 3.38
CA LYS A 206 31.38 12.84 3.51
C LYS A 206 32.85 12.46 3.68
N GLU A 207 33.14 11.42 4.45
CA GLU A 207 34.51 10.91 4.64
C GLU A 207 35.09 10.35 3.33
N GLN A 208 34.27 9.72 2.48
CA GLN A 208 34.68 9.22 1.16
C GLN A 208 34.87 10.32 0.10
N GLN A 209 34.20 11.46 0.23
CA GLN A 209 34.38 12.62 -0.67
C GLN A 209 35.57 13.51 -0.29
N GLN A 210 36.18 13.28 0.89
CA GLN A 210 37.33 14.01 1.39
C GLN A 210 38.67 13.24 1.23
N GLN A 211 38.64 12.10 0.54
CA GLN A 211 39.80 11.32 0.11
C GLN A 211 39.97 11.45 -1.41
#